data_AF-A6QA35-F1
#
_entry.id   AF-A6QA35-F1
#
_cell.length_a   1.000
_cell.length_b   1.000
_cell.length_c   1.000
_cell.angle_alpha   90.00
_cell.angle_beta   90.00
_cell.angle_gamma   90.00
#
_symmetry.space_group_name_H-M   'P 1'
#
loop_
_entity.id
_entity.type
_entity.pdbx_description
1 polymer ?
#
loop_
_entity_poly.entity_id
_entity_poly.type
_entity_poly.pdbx_seq_one_letter_code
_entity_poly.pdbx_strand_id
1 'polypeptide(L)'
;MGKIVWIFLAVFVALGAGENITDKALHEACLQCHSKQKIPSEMIYRRYLLTYSSKTLIREKIFAFLKAPSTETSIMPAPFFNKFSLKKASKLDDERLHRMIDDYIKHFDVDQKIYVVPEKSK
;
A
#
# COMPACT_ATOMS: atom_id res chain seq x y z
N MET A 1 13.01 -38.99 26.63
CA MET A 1 12.50 -37.60 26.62
C MET A 1 12.92 -36.88 25.32
N GLY A 2 12.59 -37.43 24.14
CA GLY A 2 13.07 -36.90 22.85
C GLY A 2 11.98 -36.73 21.77
N LYS A 3 10.74 -37.10 22.07
CA LYS A 3 9.62 -37.07 21.10
C LYS A 3 8.80 -35.77 21.19
N ILE A 4 8.79 -35.13 22.36
CA ILE A 4 8.04 -33.87 22.61
C ILE A 4 8.78 -32.65 22.04
N VAL A 5 10.11 -32.70 21.99
CA VAL A 5 10.95 -31.63 21.42
C VAL A 5 10.69 -31.43 19.92
N TRP A 6 10.38 -32.51 19.19
CA TRP A 6 10.09 -32.44 17.75
C TRP A 6 8.70 -31.83 17.43
N ILE A 7 7.74 -31.95 18.36
CA ILE A 7 6.40 -31.35 18.19
C ILE A 7 6.49 -29.82 18.31
N PHE A 8 7.31 -29.31 19.23
CA PHE A 8 7.53 -27.87 19.37
C PHE A 8 8.25 -27.23 18.16
N LEU A 9 9.14 -27.98 17.48
CA LEU A 9 9.82 -27.49 16.28
C LEU A 9 8.88 -27.39 15.07
N ALA A 10 7.91 -28.30 14.94
CA ALA A 10 6.96 -28.31 13.83
C ALA A 10 5.92 -27.18 13.91
N VAL A 11 5.53 -26.77 15.12
CA VAL A 11 4.53 -25.70 15.32
C VAL A 11 5.11 -24.31 14.99
N PHE A 12 6.42 -24.10 15.14
CA PHE A 12 7.05 -22.80 14.87
C PHE A 12 7.12 -22.44 13.38
N VAL A 13 7.13 -23.43 12.49
CA VAL A 13 7.26 -23.21 11.02
C VAL A 13 5.94 -22.80 10.37
N ALA A 14 4.79 -23.14 10.94
CA ALA A 14 3.48 -22.85 10.33
C ALA A 14 3.04 -21.38 10.43
N LEU A 15 3.67 -20.56 11.29
CA LEU A 15 3.26 -19.18 11.54
C LEU A 15 3.86 -18.13 10.58
N GLY A 16 4.81 -18.50 9.71
CA GLY A 16 5.54 -17.54 8.85
C GLY A 16 5.04 -17.38 7.41
N ALA A 17 4.01 -18.11 6.98
CA ALA A 17 3.65 -18.20 5.55
C ALA A 17 2.68 -17.10 5.03
N GLY A 18 2.06 -16.32 5.93
CA GLY A 18 0.98 -15.39 5.56
C GLY A 18 1.45 -14.06 4.95
N GLU A 19 2.59 -13.52 5.36
CA GLU A 19 3.02 -12.16 4.98
C GLU A 19 3.56 -12.04 3.53
N ASN A 20 4.11 -13.14 2.99
CA ASN A 20 4.78 -13.14 1.69
C ASN A 20 3.81 -13.06 0.49
N ILE A 21 2.55 -13.48 0.67
CA ILE A 21 1.58 -13.56 -0.44
C ILE A 21 1.04 -12.16 -0.79
N THR A 22 0.71 -11.36 0.23
CA THR A 22 0.21 -9.99 0.06
C THR A 22 1.27 -9.07 -0.54
N ASP A 23 2.52 -9.17 -0.09
CA ASP A 23 3.62 -8.36 -0.62
C ASP A 23 3.90 -8.68 -2.10
N LYS A 24 3.88 -9.96 -2.46
CA LYS A 24 4.04 -10.39 -3.85
C LYS A 24 2.91 -9.87 -4.75
N ALA A 25 1.65 -9.98 -4.31
CA ALA A 25 0.50 -9.52 -5.07
C ALA A 25 0.52 -7.99 -5.28
N LEU A 26 0.82 -7.23 -4.22
CA LEU A 26 1.01 -5.78 -4.29
C LEU A 26 2.17 -5.42 -5.22
N HIS A 27 3.27 -6.16 -5.14
CA HIS A 27 4.43 -5.92 -5.97
C HIS A 27 4.11 -6.11 -7.45
N GLU A 28 3.51 -7.24 -7.82
CA GLU A 28 3.15 -7.55 -9.19
C GLU A 28 2.08 -6.60 -9.75
N ALA A 29 1.07 -6.23 -8.95
CA ALA A 29 -0.03 -5.39 -9.41
C ALA A 29 0.30 -3.88 -9.46
N CYS A 30 1.14 -3.39 -8.55
CA CYS A 30 1.37 -1.96 -8.35
C CYS A 30 2.86 -1.58 -8.43
N LEU A 31 3.69 -2.21 -7.59
CA LEU A 31 5.05 -1.71 -7.36
C LEU A 31 6.02 -2.01 -8.50
N GLN A 32 5.78 -3.04 -9.31
CA GLN A 32 6.64 -3.41 -10.43
C GLN A 32 6.81 -2.24 -11.41
N CYS A 33 5.71 -1.63 -11.84
CA CYS A 33 5.75 -0.46 -12.71
C CYS A 33 6.28 0.78 -12.01
N HIS A 34 5.87 1.00 -10.75
CA HIS A 34 6.28 2.18 -9.98
C HIS A 34 7.80 2.20 -9.75
N SER A 35 8.39 1.05 -9.42
CA SER A 35 9.84 0.88 -9.26
C SER A 35 10.57 1.05 -10.60
N LYS A 36 10.10 0.39 -11.67
CA LYS A 36 10.73 0.47 -13.00
C LYS A 36 10.74 1.91 -13.55
N GLN A 37 9.64 2.63 -13.36
CA GLN A 37 9.49 4.01 -13.83
C GLN A 37 10.03 5.05 -12.84
N LYS A 38 10.49 4.61 -11.66
CA LYS A 38 10.94 5.49 -10.56
C LYS A 38 9.87 6.51 -10.15
N ILE A 39 8.61 6.05 -10.09
CA ILE A 39 7.50 6.84 -9.57
C ILE A 39 7.69 6.98 -8.04
N PRO A 40 7.67 8.21 -7.50
CA PRO A 40 7.89 8.45 -6.09
C PRO A 40 6.63 8.17 -5.25
N SER A 41 6.23 6.89 -5.16
CA SER A 41 4.97 6.43 -4.53
C SER A 41 4.79 6.90 -3.08
N GLU A 42 5.87 6.89 -2.29
CA GLU A 42 5.83 7.41 -0.91
C GLU A 42 5.48 8.91 -0.88
N MET A 43 6.06 9.72 -1.76
CA MET A 43 5.74 11.16 -1.86
C MET A 43 4.30 11.39 -2.32
N ILE A 44 3.83 10.57 -3.27
CA ILE A 44 2.43 10.61 -3.74
C ILE A 44 1.49 10.31 -2.58
N TYR A 45 1.76 9.26 -1.80
CA TYR A 45 0.94 8.91 -0.65
C TYR A 45 0.97 9.99 0.44
N ARG A 46 2.14 10.60 0.71
CA ARG A 46 2.22 11.76 1.62
C ARG A 46 1.35 12.93 1.15
N ARG A 47 1.26 13.20 -0.15
CA ARG A 47 0.34 14.22 -0.67
C ARG A 47 -1.12 13.87 -0.39
N TYR A 48 -1.52 12.61 -0.55
CA TYR A 48 -2.87 12.15 -0.17
C TYR A 48 -3.14 12.40 1.32
N LEU A 49 -2.19 12.06 2.20
CA LEU A 49 -2.31 12.31 3.64
C LEU A 49 -2.53 13.80 3.96
N LEU A 50 -1.70 14.68 3.36
CA LEU A 50 -1.79 16.13 3.56
C LEU A 50 -3.09 16.75 3.01
N THR A 51 -3.69 16.12 1.99
CA THR A 51 -4.88 16.69 1.32
C THR A 51 -6.19 16.25 1.98
N TYR A 52 -6.28 14.99 2.42
CA TYR A 52 -7.56 14.39 2.82
C TYR A 52 -7.66 14.00 4.29
N SER A 53 -6.53 13.89 5.02
CA SER A 53 -6.46 13.59 6.45
C SER A 53 -7.27 12.37 6.96
N SER A 54 -7.81 11.55 6.07
CA SER A 54 -8.67 10.39 6.35
C SER A 54 -8.30 9.25 5.42
N LYS A 55 -7.93 8.10 5.99
CA LYS A 55 -7.56 6.91 5.21
C LYS A 55 -8.73 6.39 4.36
N THR A 56 -9.96 6.53 4.85
CA THR A 56 -11.17 6.19 4.09
C THR A 56 -11.30 7.05 2.85
N LEU A 57 -11.16 8.37 2.99
CA LEU A 57 -11.23 9.28 1.85
C LEU A 57 -10.06 9.06 0.89
N ILE A 58 -8.86 8.80 1.38
CA ILE A 58 -7.69 8.46 0.54
C ILE A 58 -7.98 7.21 -0.29
N ARG A 59 -8.52 6.14 0.32
CA ARG A 59 -8.91 4.91 -0.37
C ARG A 59 -9.90 5.20 -1.49
N GLU A 60 -10.95 5.96 -1.21
CA GLU A 60 -11.98 6.33 -2.18
C GLU A 60 -11.40 7.13 -3.36
N LYS A 61 -10.51 8.09 -3.07
CA LYS A 61 -9.88 8.94 -4.11
C LYS A 61 -8.93 8.14 -4.99
N ILE A 62 -8.11 7.25 -4.41
CA ILE A 62 -7.25 6.35 -5.18
C ILE A 62 -8.11 5.42 -6.04
N PHE A 63 -9.18 4.84 -5.48
CA PHE A 63 -10.08 3.95 -6.21
C PHE A 63 -10.72 4.67 -7.41
N ALA A 64 -11.30 5.85 -7.18
CA ALA A 64 -11.92 6.66 -8.23
C ALA A 64 -10.93 7.00 -9.36
N PHE A 65 -9.71 7.43 -9.00
CA PHE A 65 -8.66 7.70 -9.97
C PHE A 65 -8.29 6.43 -10.77
N LEU A 66 -8.18 5.27 -10.12
CA LEU A 66 -7.81 4.03 -10.81
C LEU A 66 -8.91 3.50 -11.73
N LYS A 67 -10.19 3.78 -11.44
CA LYS A 67 -11.33 3.41 -12.29
C LYS A 67 -11.48 4.33 -13.50
N ALA A 68 -11.29 5.64 -13.32
CA ALA A 68 -11.41 6.64 -14.37
C ALA A 68 -10.27 7.66 -14.30
N PRO A 69 -9.04 7.29 -14.70
CA PRO A 69 -7.89 8.18 -14.59
C PRO A 69 -8.05 9.40 -15.49
N SER A 70 -7.92 10.58 -14.90
CA SER A 70 -7.85 11.87 -15.58
C SER A 70 -6.90 12.81 -14.85
N THR A 71 -6.51 13.91 -15.49
CA THR A 71 -5.70 14.95 -14.84
C THR A 71 -6.47 15.62 -13.70
N GLU A 72 -7.80 15.69 -13.80
CA GLU A 72 -8.69 16.29 -12.80
C GLU A 72 -8.94 15.38 -11.60
N THR A 73 -8.96 14.06 -11.80
CA THR A 73 -9.13 13.07 -10.72
C THR A 73 -7.82 12.70 -10.04
N SER A 74 -6.68 13.15 -10.60
CA SER A 74 -5.36 12.91 -10.05
C SER A 74 -5.04 13.89 -8.91
N ILE A 75 -4.37 13.37 -7.88
CA ILE A 75 -3.76 14.20 -6.83
C ILE A 75 -2.50 14.92 -7.30
N MET A 76 -1.96 14.56 -8.48
CA MET A 76 -0.70 15.08 -9.00
C MET A 76 -0.89 16.37 -9.80
N PRO A 77 0.00 17.36 -9.65
CA PRO A 77 -0.09 18.61 -10.41
C PRO A 77 0.27 18.39 -11.88
N ALA A 78 -0.22 19.27 -12.77
CA ALA A 78 -0.01 19.15 -14.21
C ALA A 78 1.44 18.86 -14.66
N PRO A 79 2.49 19.50 -14.09
CA PRO A 79 3.88 19.22 -14.48
C PRO A 79 4.34 17.78 -14.21
N PHE A 80 3.69 17.05 -13.31
CA PHE A 80 3.99 15.63 -13.08
C PHE A 80 3.79 14.80 -14.35
N PHE A 81 2.80 15.18 -15.15
CA PHE A 81 2.46 14.46 -16.37
C PHE A 81 3.43 14.71 -17.54
N ASN A 82 4.36 15.66 -17.39
CA ASN A 82 5.47 15.83 -18.34
C ASN A 82 6.48 14.68 -18.26
N LYS A 83 6.52 13.98 -17.11
CA LYS A 83 7.45 12.87 -16.86
C LYS A 83 6.76 11.51 -16.79
N PHE A 84 5.54 11.47 -16.25
CA PHE A 84 4.79 10.24 -16.05
C PHE A 84 3.48 10.31 -16.83
N SER A 85 3.27 9.37 -17.75
CA SER A 85 2.03 9.31 -18.50
C SER A 85 0.84 8.99 -17.59
N LEU A 86 -0.34 9.48 -17.96
CA LEU A 86 -1.57 9.14 -17.27
C LEU A 86 -1.81 7.62 -17.34
N LYS A 87 -2.14 7.03 -16.20
CA LYS A 87 -2.39 5.60 -16.09
C LYS A 87 -3.65 5.21 -16.89
N LYS A 88 -3.67 4.01 -17.46
CA LYS A 88 -4.89 3.43 -18.04
C LYS A 88 -5.83 2.94 -16.93
N ALA A 89 -7.13 2.99 -17.17
CA ALA A 89 -8.13 2.47 -16.23
C ALA A 89 -7.79 1.03 -15.79
N SER A 90 -7.97 0.76 -14.51
CA SER A 90 -7.75 -0.55 -13.92
C SER A 90 -8.70 -1.58 -14.53
N LYS A 91 -8.18 -2.78 -14.78
CA LYS A 91 -8.94 -3.95 -15.22
C LYS A 91 -9.27 -4.92 -14.08
N LEU A 92 -8.86 -4.59 -12.86
CA LEU A 92 -9.19 -5.39 -11.68
C LEU A 92 -10.67 -5.22 -11.34
N ASP A 93 -11.28 -6.28 -10.82
CA ASP A 93 -12.58 -6.21 -10.16
C ASP A 93 -12.51 -5.30 -8.92
N ASP A 94 -13.65 -4.78 -8.51
CA ASP A 94 -13.71 -3.72 -7.49
C ASP A 94 -13.21 -4.23 -6.13
N GLU A 95 -13.53 -5.45 -5.74
CA GLU A 95 -13.05 -6.03 -4.49
C GLU A 95 -11.52 -6.19 -4.48
N ARG A 96 -10.96 -6.74 -5.55
CA ARG A 96 -9.51 -6.89 -5.67
C ARG A 96 -8.82 -5.53 -5.72
N LEU A 97 -9.41 -4.55 -6.39
CA LEU A 97 -8.88 -3.20 -6.44
C LEU A 97 -8.87 -2.55 -5.06
N HIS A 98 -9.94 -2.69 -4.27
CA HIS A 98 -9.98 -2.22 -2.88
C HIS A 98 -8.89 -2.86 -2.02
N ARG A 99 -8.74 -4.19 -2.08
CA ARG A 99 -7.69 -4.91 -1.34
C ARG A 99 -6.29 -4.41 -1.70
N MET A 100 -5.99 -4.23 -2.99
CA MET A 100 -4.69 -3.71 -3.44
C MET A 100 -4.43 -2.26 -3.01
N ILE A 101 -5.48 -1.44 -2.92
CA ILE A 101 -5.36 -0.07 -2.40
C ILE A 101 -5.07 -0.10 -0.89
N ASP A 102 -5.71 -0.99 -0.14
CA ASP A 102 -5.44 -1.17 1.29
C ASP A 102 -3.99 -1.59 1.54
N ASP A 103 -3.50 -2.56 0.76
CA ASP A 103 -2.11 -3.01 0.83
C ASP A 103 -1.14 -1.88 0.45
N TYR A 104 -1.45 -1.09 -0.58
CA TYR A 104 -0.65 0.08 -0.97
C TYR A 104 -0.60 1.12 0.15
N ILE A 105 -1.74 1.46 0.75
CA ILE A 105 -1.84 2.42 1.85
C ILE A 105 -1.01 1.91 3.03
N LYS A 106 -1.22 0.65 3.45
CA LYS A 106 -0.48 0.01 4.54
C LYS A 106 1.03 0.03 4.30
N HIS A 107 1.48 -0.24 3.08
CA HIS A 107 2.90 -0.26 2.72
C HIS A 107 3.57 1.11 2.85
N PHE A 108 2.88 2.20 2.48
CA PHE A 108 3.45 3.55 2.53
C PHE A 108 3.11 4.33 3.79
N ASP A 109 2.25 3.78 4.65
CA ASP A 109 1.74 4.50 5.81
C ASP A 109 2.83 4.91 6.80
N VAL A 110 2.56 6.03 7.47
CA VAL A 110 3.49 6.57 8.48
C VAL A 110 3.28 5.93 9.85
N ASP A 111 2.11 5.35 10.11
CA ASP A 111 1.78 4.76 11.42
C ASP A 111 2.76 3.66 11.84
N GLN A 112 3.28 2.89 10.88
CA GLN A 112 4.29 1.85 11.14
C GLN A 112 5.69 2.42 11.37
N LYS A 113 5.88 3.72 11.15
CA LYS A 113 7.16 4.44 11.21
C LYS A 113 7.24 5.44 12.37
N ILE A 114 6.15 5.66 13.10
CA ILE A 114 6.10 6.61 14.22
C ILE A 114 6.20 5.83 15.54
N TYR A 115 7.28 6.07 16.29
CA TYR A 115 7.38 5.66 17.69
C TYR A 115 6.81 6.77 18.58
N VAL A 116 5.69 6.50 19.24
CA VAL A 116 5.11 7.42 20.23
C VAL A 116 5.72 7.08 21.59
N VAL A 117 6.48 8.03 22.17
CA VAL A 117 6.99 7.88 23.53
C VAL A 117 5.80 7.91 24.49
N PRO A 118 5.57 6.87 25.31
CA PRO A 118 4.46 6.88 26.26
C PRO A 118 4.66 8.02 27.26
N GLU A 119 3.62 8.81 27.47
CA GLU A 119 3.63 9.91 28.42
C GLU A 119 3.82 9.34 29.84
N LYS A 120 4.86 9.80 30.57
CA LYS A 120 5.05 9.38 31.95
C LYS A 120 3.88 9.93 32.77
N SER A 121 3.00 9.02 33.24
CA SER A 121 2.01 9.36 34.27
C SER A 121 2.75 10.00 35.45
N LYS A 122 2.41 11.26 35.75
CA LYS A 122 2.81 11.92 37.00
C LYS A 122 2.00 11.38 38.17
#